data_AF-A0A0B8QMA2-F1
#
_entry.id   AF-A0A0B8QMA2-F1
#
_cell.length_a   1.000
_cell.length_b   1.000
_cell.length_c   1.000
_cell.angle_alpha   90.00
_cell.angle_beta   90.00
_cell.angle_gamma   90.00
#
_symmetry.space_group_name_H-M   'P 1'
#
loop_
_entity.id
_entity.type
_entity.pdbx_description
1 polymer ?
#
loop_
_entity_poly.entity_id
_entity_poly.type
_entity_poly.pdbx_seq_one_letter_code
_entity_poly.pdbx_strand_id
1 'polypeptide(L)' 'MAEIDLAKQEIVKRAQYYVKPEKDEVSLFCTELTGITPRKIEKQGRPLDSVIKSMIKNFGGATRSTRVGGVMT' A
#
# COMPACT_ATOMS: atom_id res chain seq x y z
N MET A 1 -1.17 -2.78 -1.19
CA MET A 1 0.18 -3.35 -1.37
C MET A 1 0.23 -4.73 -0.75
N ALA A 2 0.93 -5.66 -1.38
CA ALA A 2 1.18 -6.98 -0.83
C ALA A 2 2.65 -7.34 -1.02
N GLU A 3 3.21 -8.08 -0.07
CA GLU A 3 4.53 -8.70 -0.16
C GLU A 3 4.33 -10.20 -0.36
N ILE A 4 5.08 -10.77 -1.30
CA ILE A 4 4.96 -12.17 -1.70
C ILE A 4 6.31 -12.84 -1.46
N ASP A 5 6.30 -13.93 -0.70
CA ASP A 5 7.44 -14.85 -0.62
C ASP A 5 7.42 -15.71 -1.89
N LEU A 6 8.40 -15.50 -2.76
CA LEU A 6 8.48 -16.19 -4.05
C LEU A 6 8.84 -17.67 -3.92
N ALA A 7 9.52 -18.08 -2.85
CA ALA A 7 9.88 -19.48 -2.63
C ALA A 7 8.66 -20.29 -2.16
N LYS A 8 7.85 -19.68 -1.29
CA LYS A 8 6.62 -20.31 -0.78
C LYS A 8 5.40 -20.09 -1.68
N GLN A 9 5.46 -19.13 -2.59
CA GLN A 9 4.34 -18.65 -3.39
C GLN A 9 3.18 -18.12 -2.52
N GLU A 10 3.50 -17.49 -1.39
CA GLU A 10 2.54 -17.03 -0.40
C GLU A 10 2.56 -15.51 -0.23
N ILE A 11 1.39 -14.91 0.01
CA ILE A 11 1.29 -13.51 0.42
C ILE A 11 1.60 -13.42 1.91
N VAL A 12 2.79 -12.94 2.25
CA VAL A 12 3.26 -12.85 3.64
C VAL A 12 2.87 -11.52 4.31
N LYS A 13 2.50 -10.51 3.51
CA LYS A 13 2.04 -9.22 4.04
C LYS A 13 1.02 -8.57 3.10
N ARG A 14 0.01 -7.91 3.67
CA ARG A 14 -1.00 -7.16 2.91
C ARG A 14 -1.40 -5.90 3.66
N ALA A 15 -1.56 -4.80 2.92
CA ALA A 15 -2.15 -3.57 3.43
C ALA A 15 -2.95 -2.86 2.35
N GLN A 16 -3.96 -2.12 2.78
CA GLN A 16 -4.79 -1.26 1.93
C GLN A 16 -4.87 0.13 2.57
N TYR A 17 -4.80 1.15 1.73
CA TYR A 17 -4.87 2.55 2.14
C TYR A 17 -5.84 3.28 1.21
N TYR A 18 -6.67 4.17 1.78
CA TYR A 18 -7.46 5.11 1.01
C TYR A 18 -6.75 6.47 1.00
N VAL A 19 -6.68 7.10 -0.17
CA VAL A 19 -6.10 8.42 -0.35
C VAL A 19 -7.20 9.43 -0.58
N LYS A 20 -7.17 10.55 0.14
CA LYS A 20 -8.10 11.67 -0.08
C LYS A 20 -7.54 12.56 -1.21
N PRO A 21 -8.28 12.75 -2.32
CA PRO A 21 -7.87 13.69 -3.36
C PRO A 21 -7.87 15.14 -2.85
N GLU A 22 -6.96 15.96 -3.37
CA GLU A 22 -6.81 17.36 -2.95
C GLU A 22 -7.58 18.36 -3.82
N LYS A 23 -7.84 17.99 -5.09
CA LYS A 23 -8.40 18.90 -6.10
C LYS A 23 -9.79 18.51 -6.57
N ASP A 24 -10.07 17.21 -6.63
CA ASP A 24 -11.26 16.66 -7.24
C ASP A 24 -12.09 15.86 -6.23
N GLU A 25 -13.37 15.68 -6.53
CA GLU A 25 -14.26 14.82 -5.75
C GLU A 25 -14.44 13.46 -6.42
N VAL A 26 -14.82 12.46 -5.62
CA VAL A 26 -15.14 11.13 -6.16
C VAL A 26 -16.52 11.21 -6.84
N SER A 27 -16.52 11.12 -8.17
CA SER A 27 -17.76 11.13 -8.96
C SER A 27 -18.58 9.84 -8.77
N LEU A 28 -19.85 9.89 -9.20
CA LEU A 28 -20.71 8.71 -9.23
C LEU A 28 -20.10 7.58 -10.08
N PHE A 29 -19.62 7.91 -11.28
CA PHE A 29 -18.94 6.96 -12.16
C PHE A 29 -17.73 6.29 -11.48
N CYS A 30 -16.88 7.07 -10.80
CA CYS A 30 -15.74 6.51 -10.06
C CYS A 30 -16.20 5.59 -8.91
N THR A 31 -17.30 5.94 -8.25
CA THR A 31 -17.89 5.12 -7.19
C THR A 31 -18.40 3.79 -7.74
N GLU A 32 -19.11 3.81 -8.87
CA GLU A 32 -19.63 2.60 -9.52
C GLU A 32 -18.50 1.70 -10.04
N LEU A 33 -17.44 2.30 -10.60
CA LEU A 33 -16.30 1.57 -11.13
C LEU A 33 -15.42 0.93 -10.03
N THR A 34 -15.21 1.64 -8.91
CA THR A 34 -14.22 1.23 -7.89
C THR A 34 -14.83 0.72 -6.58
N GLY A 35 -16.12 0.97 -6.35
CA GLY A 35 -16.79 0.73 -5.06
C GLY A 35 -16.33 1.67 -3.92
N ILE A 36 -15.59 2.73 -4.24
CA ILE A 36 -15.10 3.71 -3.27
C ILE A 36 -16.06 4.89 -3.23
N THR A 37 -16.75 5.07 -2.10
CA THR A 37 -17.72 6.17 -1.93
C THR A 37 -17.06 7.43 -1.37
N PRO A 38 -17.60 8.64 -1.64
CA PRO A 38 -17.13 9.89 -1.03
C PRO A 38 -17.04 9.80 0.50
N ARG A 39 -18.09 9.25 1.13
CA ARG A 39 -18.15 9.02 2.58
C ARG A 39 -17.01 8.13 3.11
N LYS A 40 -16.55 7.14 2.33
CA LYS A 40 -15.42 6.28 2.72
C LYS A 40 -14.10 7.06 2.67
N ILE A 41 -13.90 7.88 1.64
CA ILE A 41 -12.73 8.75 1.51
C ILE A 41 -12.71 9.83 2.59
N GLU A 42 -13.83 10.43 2.95
CA GLU A 42 -13.88 11.41 4.05
C GLU A 42 -13.49 10.82 5.40
N LYS A 43 -13.90 9.57 5.68
CA LYS A 43 -13.64 8.91 6.96
C LYS A 43 -12.29 8.24 7.06
N GLN A 44 -11.79 7.67 5.97
CA GLN A 44 -10.59 6.81 5.97
C GLN A 44 -9.47 7.33 5.06
N GLY A 45 -9.79 8.28 4.18
CA GLY A 45 -8.84 8.87 3.25
C GLY A 45 -7.80 9.68 3.99
N ARG A 46 -6.54 9.47 3.61
CA ARG A 46 -5.40 10.21 4.13
C ARG A 46 -4.72 10.98 3.00
N PRO A 47 -3.97 12.05 3.30
CA PRO A 47 -3.11 12.69 2.30
C PRO A 47 -2.15 11.70 1.67
N LEU A 48 -1.85 11.88 0.38
CA LEU A 48 -1.02 10.96 -0.39
C LEU A 48 0.37 10.79 0.24
N ASP A 49 1.01 11.90 0.64
CA ASP A 49 2.33 11.89 1.26
C ASP A 49 2.39 11.02 2.53
N SER A 50 1.34 11.07 3.34
CA SER A 50 1.18 10.30 4.58
C SER A 50 1.02 8.81 4.30
N VAL A 51 0.27 8.46 3.25
CA VAL A 51 0.12 7.07 2.79
C VAL A 51 1.45 6.54 2.26
N ILE A 52 2.16 7.31 1.43
CA ILE A 52 3.47 6.90 0.89
C ILE A 52 4.49 6.69 2.01
N LYS A 53 4.58 7.59 2.99
CA LYS A 53 5.42 7.40 4.20
C LYS A 53 5.08 6.09 4.92
N SER A 54 3.79 5.77 5.00
CA SER A 54 3.32 4.51 5.61
C SER A 54 3.69 3.30 4.77
N MET A 55 3.62 3.39 3.44
CA MET A 55 4.03 2.32 2.53
C MET A 55 5.53 2.06 2.63
N ILE A 56 6.38 3.11 2.62
CA ILE A 56 7.83 2.97 2.77
C ILE A 56 8.18 2.35 4.12
N LYS A 57 7.59 2.85 5.22
CA LYS A 57 7.82 2.28 6.56
C LYS A 57 7.46 0.79 6.64
N ASN A 58 6.36 0.38 5.99
CA ASN A 58 5.85 -0.98 6.10
C ASN A 58 6.43 -1.94 5.05
N PHE A 59 6.85 -1.48 3.88
CA PHE A 59 7.22 -2.33 2.74
C PHE A 59 8.51 -1.91 2.03
N GLY A 60 9.10 -0.76 2.37
CA GLY A 60 10.26 -0.20 1.67
C GLY A 60 11.59 -0.91 1.92
N GLY A 61 11.62 -1.93 2.79
CA GLY A 61 12.83 -2.64 3.19
C GLY A 61 13.84 -1.75 3.92
N ALA A 62 14.77 -2.35 4.66
CA ALA A 62 16.02 -1.66 4.96
C ALA A 62 16.78 -1.48 3.64
N THR A 63 17.32 -0.29 3.37
CA THR A 63 18.30 -0.07 2.29
C THR A 63 19.29 -1.23 2.26
N ARG A 64 19.37 -1.91 1.11
CA ARG A 64 20.29 -3.03 0.79
C ARG A 64 21.57 -3.02 1.65
N SER A 65 21.65 -3.94 2.60
CA SER A 65 22.91 -4.63 2.91
C SER A 65 22.80 -5.98 2.23
N THR A 66 23.49 -6.10 1.10
CA THR A 66 23.71 -7.37 0.44
C THR A 66 24.47 -8.27 1.40
N ARG A 67 23.79 -9.21 2.10
CA ARG A 67 24.50 -10.41 2.57
C ARG A 67 24.72 -11.30 1.36
N VAL A 68 25.82 -11.04 0.66
CA VAL A 68 26.49 -12.09 -0.09
C VAL A 68 27.07 -13.03 0.97
N GLY A 69 26.61 -14.28 1.00
CA GLY A 69 27.27 -15.36 1.73
C GLY A 69 26.50 -15.91 2.94
N GLY A 70 26.25 -17.21 2.89
CA GLY A 70 25.91 -18.01 4.07
C GLY A 70 25.07 -19.23 3.76
N VAL A 71 25.63 -20.24 3.09
CA VAL A 71 25.27 -21.62 3.43
C VAL A 71 25.53 -21.76 4.93
N MET A 72 24.48 -21.89 5.73
CA MET A 72 24.59 -22.41 7.10
C MET A 72 24.23 -23.89 7.01
N THR A 73 25.23 -24.69 7.37
CA THR A 73 25.23 -26.13 7.67
C THR A 73 23.93 -26.66 8.25
#